data_AF-X6P5Q7-F1
#
_entry.id   AF-X6P5Q7-F1
#
_cell.length_a   1.000
_cell.length_b   1.000
_cell.length_c   1.000
_cell.angle_alpha   90.00
_cell.angle_beta   90.00
_cell.angle_gamma   90.00
#
_symmetry.space_group_name_H-M   'P 1'
#
loop_
_entity.id
_entity.type
_entity.pdbx_description
1 polymer ?
#
loop_
_entity_poly.entity_id
_entity_poly.type
_entity_poly.pdbx_seq_one_letter_code
_entity_poly.pdbx_strand_id
1 'polypeptide(L)'
;MEKTKAIMLQIGMSPLEMKKEIDGFVVNRLQYGLLHAAYQLVEQGIASPSDIDKAVKDGLGLRWSFMGPFETIHLNAPKGVDDYCQRYVSACIQPVMRQIDNNLTWNSDTWNVIHQDMVAHSSSVDKLPERCRWRDQRLMDLAKLKQQWNAHDAEAHQDMKKDETGQ
;
A
#
# COMPACT_ATOMS: atom_id res chain seq x y z
N MET A 1 -4.44 24.24 -10.38
CA MET A 1 -4.39 23.19 -9.35
C MET A 1 -5.05 23.60 -8.04
N GLU A 2 -4.73 24.77 -7.46
CA GLU A 2 -5.28 25.18 -6.15
C GLU A 2 -6.81 25.13 -6.02
N LYS A 3 -7.56 25.62 -7.02
CA LYS A 3 -9.04 25.57 -6.98
C LYS A 3 -9.58 24.13 -6.94
N THR A 4 -9.03 23.23 -7.76
CA THR A 4 -9.42 21.82 -7.79
C THR A 4 -9.09 21.13 -6.48
N LYS A 5 -7.89 21.37 -5.94
CA LYS A 5 -7.45 20.86 -4.65
C LYS A 5 -8.39 21.30 -3.53
N ALA A 6 -8.76 22.58 -3.50
CA ALA A 6 -9.70 23.13 -2.53
C ALA A 6 -11.09 22.48 -2.62
N ILE A 7 -11.64 22.32 -3.83
CA ILE A 7 -12.95 21.66 -4.02
C ILE A 7 -12.90 20.20 -3.54
N MET A 8 -11.85 19.45 -3.90
CA MET A 8 -11.69 18.05 -3.47
C MET A 8 -11.63 17.93 -1.95
N LEU A 9 -10.87 18.82 -1.29
CA LEU A 9 -10.81 18.87 0.18
C LEU A 9 -12.16 19.21 0.81
N GLN A 10 -12.93 20.14 0.23
CA GLN A 10 -14.27 20.52 0.72
C GLN A 10 -15.26 19.36 0.74
N ILE A 11 -15.15 18.43 -0.21
CA ILE A 11 -16.01 17.23 -0.26
C ILE A 11 -15.41 16.02 0.48
N GLY A 12 -14.35 16.24 1.28
CA GLY A 12 -13.72 15.21 2.11
C GLY A 12 -12.78 14.25 1.37
N MET A 13 -12.37 14.57 0.14
CA MET A 13 -11.39 13.79 -0.61
C MET A 13 -9.96 14.17 -0.22
N SER A 14 -9.00 13.29 -0.48
CA SER A 14 -7.57 13.51 -0.25
C SER A 14 -6.82 13.69 -1.58
N PRO A 15 -6.79 14.91 -2.16
CA PRO A 15 -6.14 15.15 -3.43
C PRO A 15 -4.62 14.98 -3.34
N LEU A 16 -4.03 14.24 -4.28
CA LEU A 16 -2.58 14.14 -4.46
C LEU A 16 -2.12 15.10 -5.56
N GLU A 17 -1.02 15.80 -5.32
CA GLU A 17 -0.43 16.74 -6.27
C GLU A 17 0.79 16.14 -6.96
N MET A 18 0.74 16.04 -8.29
CA MET A 18 1.85 15.57 -9.11
C MET A 18 2.63 16.75 -9.69
N LYS A 19 3.95 16.73 -9.51
CA LYS A 19 4.85 17.77 -10.06
C LYS A 19 5.08 17.62 -11.57
N LYS A 20 4.92 16.40 -12.10
CA LYS A 20 5.13 16.04 -13.50
C LYS A 20 4.17 14.92 -13.87
N GLU A 21 3.71 14.93 -15.12
CA GLU A 21 2.92 13.85 -15.70
C GLU A 21 3.81 12.64 -16.03
N ILE A 22 3.30 11.45 -15.76
CA ILE A 22 3.93 10.16 -16.07
C ILE A 22 2.83 9.13 -16.34
N ASP A 23 3.15 8.13 -17.15
CA ASP A 23 2.25 7.00 -17.38
C ASP A 23 1.96 6.25 -16.08
N GLY A 24 0.66 6.02 -15.85
CA GLY A 24 0.13 5.30 -14.70
C GLY A 24 -0.06 6.15 -13.43
N PHE A 25 0.30 7.43 -13.42
CA PHE A 25 0.25 8.28 -12.23
C PHE A 25 1.00 7.67 -11.03
N VAL A 26 0.89 8.26 -9.84
CA VAL A 26 1.62 7.75 -8.65
C VAL A 26 1.05 6.40 -8.16
N VAL A 27 -0.28 6.31 -8.03
CA VAL A 27 -0.93 5.15 -7.41
C VAL A 27 -0.71 3.88 -8.23
N ASN A 28 -0.93 3.90 -9.55
CA ASN A 28 -0.75 2.67 -10.33
C ASN A 28 0.71 2.27 -10.45
N ARG A 29 1.67 3.21 -10.41
CA ARG A 29 3.09 2.83 -10.40
C ARG A 29 3.51 2.08 -9.14
N LEU A 30 2.99 2.49 -7.98
CA LEU A 30 3.20 1.75 -6.73
C LEU A 30 2.50 0.39 -6.78
N GLN A 31 1.27 0.34 -7.27
CA GLN A 31 0.51 -0.90 -7.42
C GLN A 31 1.20 -1.89 -8.37
N TYR A 32 1.64 -1.45 -9.54
CA TYR A 32 2.30 -2.31 -10.52
C TYR A 32 3.69 -2.73 -10.09
N GLY A 33 4.43 -1.90 -9.33
CA GLY A 33 5.69 -2.33 -8.72
C GLY A 33 5.50 -3.49 -7.74
N LEU A 34 4.49 -3.42 -6.88
CA LEU A 34 4.15 -4.51 -5.96
C LEU A 34 3.67 -5.75 -6.73
N LEU A 35 2.79 -5.55 -7.71
CA LEU A 35 2.23 -6.63 -8.51
C LEU A 35 3.28 -7.34 -9.36
N HIS A 36 4.26 -6.61 -9.90
CA HIS A 36 5.41 -7.16 -10.63
C HIS A 36 6.23 -8.09 -9.73
N ALA A 37 6.61 -7.62 -8.53
CA ALA A 37 7.35 -8.43 -7.58
C ALA A 37 6.56 -9.67 -7.14
N ALA A 38 5.26 -9.53 -6.90
CA ALA A 38 4.37 -10.65 -6.55
C ALA A 38 4.30 -11.68 -7.68
N TYR A 39 4.10 -11.25 -8.93
CA TYR A 39 4.04 -12.14 -10.08
C TYR A 39 5.35 -12.92 -10.26
N GLN A 40 6.49 -12.23 -10.13
CA GLN A 40 7.81 -12.85 -10.22
C GLN A 40 8.01 -13.94 -9.16
N LEU A 41 7.53 -13.73 -7.92
CA LEU A 41 7.60 -14.74 -6.86
C LEU A 41 6.75 -15.98 -7.16
N VAL A 42 5.58 -15.82 -7.81
CA VAL A 42 4.75 -16.94 -8.25
C VAL A 42 5.41 -17.69 -9.40
N GLU A 43 5.91 -16.97 -10.41
CA GLU A 43 6.58 -17.57 -11.57
C GLU A 43 7.80 -18.41 -11.15
N GLN A 44 8.57 -17.91 -10.18
CA GLN A 44 9.73 -18.62 -9.64
C GLN A 44 9.36 -19.75 -8.66
N GLY A 45 8.07 -19.96 -8.39
CA GLY A 45 7.59 -20.99 -7.46
C GLY A 45 7.99 -20.75 -6.00
N ILE A 46 8.31 -19.50 -5.62
CA ILE A 46 8.76 -19.14 -4.27
C ILE A 46 7.60 -19.14 -3.27
N ALA A 47 6.42 -18.70 -3.69
CA ALA A 47 5.23 -18.67 -2.85
C ALA A 47 3.96 -18.83 -3.68
N SER A 48 2.91 -19.38 -3.05
CA SER A 48 1.58 -19.45 -3.66
C SER A 48 0.96 -18.04 -3.77
N PRO A 49 0.04 -17.79 -4.72
CA PRO A 49 -0.65 -16.52 -4.81
C PRO A 49 -1.40 -16.15 -3.51
N SER A 50 -2.07 -17.11 -2.88
CA SER A 50 -2.75 -16.92 -1.58
C SER A 50 -1.80 -16.59 -0.42
N ASP A 51 -0.60 -17.17 -0.37
CA ASP A 51 0.40 -16.81 0.64
C ASP A 51 0.97 -15.40 0.41
N ILE A 52 1.15 -14.99 -0.84
CA ILE A 52 1.55 -13.62 -1.18
C ILE A 52 0.46 -12.64 -0.75
N ASP A 53 -0.80 -12.91 -1.07
CA ASP A 53 -1.94 -12.12 -0.63
C ASP A 53 -2.01 -12.03 0.90
N LYS A 54 -1.70 -13.13 1.61
CA LYS A 54 -1.62 -13.15 3.07
C LYS A 54 -0.49 -12.26 3.59
N ALA A 55 0.70 -12.34 3.00
CA ALA A 55 1.84 -11.49 3.40
C ALA A 55 1.55 -10.00 3.24
N VAL A 56 0.78 -9.63 2.20
CA VAL A 56 0.31 -8.26 2.01
C VAL A 56 -0.82 -7.96 3.00
N LYS A 57 -1.96 -8.64 2.93
CA LYS A 57 -3.16 -8.32 3.71
C LYS A 57 -2.94 -8.37 5.23
N ASP A 58 -2.27 -9.41 5.72
CA ASP A 58 -2.07 -9.67 7.16
C ASP A 58 -0.70 -9.17 7.66
N GLY A 59 0.15 -8.63 6.77
CA GLY A 59 1.47 -8.10 7.10
C GLY A 59 1.63 -6.64 6.71
N LEU A 60 2.11 -6.38 5.48
CA LEU A 60 2.46 -5.04 5.02
C LEU A 60 1.24 -4.10 4.95
N GLY A 61 0.11 -4.61 4.46
CA GLY A 61 -1.14 -3.88 4.28
C GLY A 61 -1.74 -3.33 5.56
N LEU A 62 -1.51 -3.99 6.71
CA LEU A 62 -1.99 -3.49 8.00
C LEU A 62 -1.42 -2.11 8.31
N ARG A 63 -0.10 -1.95 8.20
CA ARG A 63 0.53 -0.64 8.43
C ARG A 63 0.25 0.31 7.27
N TRP A 64 0.24 -0.17 6.03
CA TRP A 64 -0.05 0.67 4.86
C TRP A 64 -1.46 1.24 4.84
N SER A 65 -2.38 0.67 5.62
CA SER A 65 -3.72 1.22 5.80
C SER A 65 -3.73 2.58 6.50
N PHE A 66 -2.68 2.95 7.24
CA PHE A 66 -2.60 4.22 7.96
C PHE A 66 -1.26 4.98 7.82
N MET A 67 -0.18 4.34 7.36
CA MET A 67 1.11 5.00 7.11
C MET A 67 1.64 4.73 5.70
N GLY A 68 2.31 5.72 5.11
CA GLY A 68 2.98 5.57 3.82
C GLY A 68 4.32 4.81 3.90
N PRO A 69 4.94 4.43 2.76
CA PRO A 69 6.21 3.71 2.77
C PRO A 69 7.37 4.53 3.36
N PHE A 70 7.39 5.84 3.16
CA PHE A 70 8.46 6.71 3.70
C PHE A 70 8.34 6.92 5.20
N GLU A 71 7.11 7.11 5.70
CA GLU A 71 6.84 7.16 7.14
C GLU A 71 7.15 5.82 7.81
N THR A 72 6.80 4.70 7.15
CA THR A 72 7.16 3.36 7.62
C THR A 72 8.66 3.23 7.87
N ILE A 73 9.50 3.59 6.89
CA ILE A 73 10.96 3.46 7.07
C ILE A 73 11.53 4.51 8.02
N HIS A 74 10.90 5.68 8.13
CA HIS A 74 11.25 6.68 9.13
C HIS A 74 11.07 6.15 10.55
N LEU A 75 9.96 5.45 10.81
CA LEU A 75 9.67 4.87 12.14
C LEU A 75 10.40 3.54 12.40
N ASN A 76 10.94 2.88 11.37
CA ASN A 76 11.65 1.60 11.52
C ASN A 76 13.14 1.75 11.87
N ALA A 77 13.63 2.97 12.12
CA ALA A 77 15.01 3.21 12.55
C ALA A 77 15.08 4.31 13.62
N PRO A 78 15.91 4.15 14.68
CA PRO A 78 15.98 5.11 15.79
C PRO A 78 16.27 6.56 15.41
N LYS A 79 16.99 6.80 14.31
CA LYS A 79 17.30 8.16 13.84
C LYS A 79 16.63 8.49 12.51
N GLY A 80 15.46 7.90 12.26
CA GLY A 80 14.67 8.19 11.07
C GLY A 80 15.22 7.56 9.80
N VAL A 81 14.75 8.08 8.67
CA VAL A 81 15.01 7.53 7.32
C VAL A 81 16.49 7.47 6.95
N ASP A 82 17.31 8.40 7.41
CA ASP A 82 18.76 8.40 7.11
C ASP A 82 19.45 7.18 7.72
N ASP A 83 19.19 6.90 9.01
CA ASP A 83 19.71 5.72 9.71
C ASP A 83 19.12 4.42 9.14
N TYR A 84 17.85 4.41 8.75
CA TYR A 84 17.26 3.27 8.03
C TYR A 84 18.04 2.97 6.74
N CYS A 85 18.32 3.99 5.94
CA CYS A 85 19.05 3.85 4.69
C CYS A 85 20.48 3.34 4.91
N GLN A 86 21.20 3.90 5.88
CA GLN A 86 22.56 3.48 6.22
C GLN A 86 22.62 2.00 6.66
N ARG A 87 21.61 1.52 7.38
CA ARG A 87 21.54 0.13 7.85
C ARG A 87 21.17 -0.85 6.73
N TYR A 88 20.13 -0.54 5.96
CA TYR A 88 19.44 -1.56 5.19
C TYR A 88 19.62 -1.44 3.67
N VAL A 89 20.04 -0.28 3.13
CA VAL A 89 20.15 -0.13 1.67
C VAL A 89 21.17 -1.09 1.09
N SER A 90 22.41 -1.06 1.58
CA SER A 90 23.47 -1.93 1.05
C SER A 90 23.32 -3.38 1.52
N ALA A 91 22.93 -3.58 2.78
CA ALA A 91 22.87 -4.91 3.41
C ALA A 91 21.66 -5.74 2.97
N CYS A 92 20.51 -5.12 2.66
CA CYS A 92 19.26 -5.84 2.42
C CYS A 92 18.59 -5.44 1.10
N ILE A 93 18.36 -4.13 0.87
CA ILE A 93 17.54 -3.65 -0.24
C ILE A 93 18.25 -3.89 -1.58
N GLN A 94 19.49 -3.45 -1.75
CA GLN A 94 20.23 -3.61 -3.00
C GLN A 94 20.41 -5.07 -3.43
N PRO A 95 20.77 -6.02 -2.53
CA PRO A 95 20.77 -7.44 -2.87
C PRO A 95 19.44 -7.95 -3.44
N VAL A 96 18.31 -7.61 -2.81
CA VAL A 96 16.97 -8.01 -3.29
C VAL A 96 16.64 -7.32 -4.61
N MET A 97 16.89 -6.02 -4.74
CA MET A 97 16.61 -5.27 -5.98
C MET A 97 17.38 -5.82 -7.18
N ARG A 98 18.59 -6.36 -6.98
CA ARG A 98 19.38 -7.00 -8.06
C ARG A 98 18.79 -8.32 -8.55
N GLN A 99 17.88 -8.93 -7.79
CA GLN A 99 17.21 -10.18 -8.15
C GLN A 99 15.85 -9.93 -8.83
N ILE A 100 15.36 -8.70 -8.82
CA ILE A 100 14.13 -8.33 -9.53
C ILE A 100 14.43 -8.37 -11.03
N ASP A 101 13.69 -9.20 -11.75
CA ASP A 101 13.78 -9.30 -13.19
C ASP A 101 12.90 -8.22 -13.83
N ASN A 102 13.53 -7.19 -14.37
CA ASN A 102 12.84 -6.12 -15.07
C ASN A 102 12.42 -6.50 -16.51
N ASN A 103 12.82 -7.67 -17.00
CA ASN A 103 12.45 -8.22 -18.30
C ASN A 103 11.38 -9.31 -18.21
N LEU A 104 10.84 -9.55 -17.01
CA LEU A 104 9.73 -10.48 -16.78
C LEU A 104 8.63 -10.25 -17.80
N THR A 105 8.26 -11.33 -18.51
CA THR A 105 7.14 -11.31 -19.44
C THR A 105 5.94 -11.98 -18.79
N TRP A 106 4.83 -11.25 -18.74
CA TRP A 106 3.56 -11.80 -18.31
C TRP A 106 3.11 -12.86 -19.32
N ASN A 107 3.02 -14.10 -18.87
CA ASN A 107 2.68 -15.27 -19.68
C ASN A 107 1.51 -16.07 -19.09
N SER A 108 0.93 -16.91 -19.94
CA SER A 108 -0.25 -17.69 -19.60
C SER A 108 -0.05 -18.69 -18.49
N ASP A 109 1.15 -19.25 -18.40
CA ASP A 109 1.40 -20.33 -17.45
C ASP A 109 1.28 -19.79 -16.03
N THR A 110 1.92 -18.65 -15.76
CA THR A 110 1.86 -18.03 -14.43
C THR A 110 0.49 -17.42 -14.11
N TRP A 111 -0.18 -16.70 -15.03
CA TRP A 111 -1.50 -16.14 -14.68
C TRP A 111 -2.61 -17.21 -14.60
N ASN A 112 -2.43 -18.37 -15.24
CA ASN A 112 -3.32 -19.51 -15.05
C ASN A 112 -3.18 -20.12 -13.65
N VAL A 113 -1.94 -20.21 -13.12
CA VAL A 113 -1.69 -20.61 -11.72
C VAL A 113 -2.37 -19.63 -10.75
N ILE A 114 -2.19 -18.32 -10.98
CA ILE A 114 -2.85 -17.29 -10.17
C ILE A 114 -4.37 -17.42 -10.26
N HIS A 115 -4.93 -17.58 -11.46
CA HIS A 115 -6.36 -17.73 -11.66
C HIS A 115 -6.94 -18.93 -10.88
N GLN A 116 -6.31 -20.10 -11.01
CA GLN A 116 -6.75 -21.32 -10.31
C GLN A 116 -6.71 -21.14 -8.79
N ASP A 117 -5.64 -20.54 -8.26
CA ASP A 117 -5.51 -20.29 -6.83
C ASP A 117 -6.56 -19.28 -6.31
N MET A 118 -6.82 -18.20 -7.04
CA MET A 118 -7.84 -17.21 -6.69
C MET A 118 -9.26 -17.80 -6.71
N VAL A 119 -9.56 -18.67 -7.68
CA VAL A 119 -10.84 -19.39 -7.75
C VAL A 119 -11.00 -20.33 -6.55
N ALA A 120 -9.92 -21.00 -6.12
CA ALA A 120 -9.94 -21.93 -5.00
C ALA A 120 -10.04 -21.25 -3.63
N HIS A 121 -9.31 -20.14 -3.41
CA HIS A 121 -9.13 -19.56 -2.08
C HIS A 121 -9.85 -18.22 -1.84
N SER A 122 -10.21 -17.48 -2.90
CA SER A 122 -10.87 -16.17 -2.76
C SER A 122 -12.35 -16.23 -3.13
N SER A 123 -12.66 -16.57 -4.37
CA SER A 123 -14.03 -16.68 -4.88
C SER A 123 -14.04 -17.33 -6.25
N SER A 124 -15.00 -18.22 -6.48
CA SER A 124 -15.32 -18.65 -7.84
C SER A 124 -15.81 -17.47 -8.70
N VAL A 125 -15.65 -17.59 -10.02
CA VAL A 125 -15.94 -16.51 -10.98
C VAL A 125 -17.41 -16.07 -10.92
N ASP A 126 -18.34 -17.02 -10.75
CA ASP A 126 -19.77 -16.76 -10.62
C ASP A 126 -20.14 -15.99 -9.33
N LYS A 127 -19.29 -16.06 -8.31
CA LYS A 127 -19.51 -15.39 -7.01
C LYS A 127 -18.73 -14.09 -6.84
N LEU A 128 -18.01 -13.64 -7.87
CA LEU A 128 -17.27 -12.37 -7.83
C LEU A 128 -18.14 -11.17 -7.39
N PRO A 129 -19.41 -11.02 -7.81
CA PRO A 129 -20.25 -9.93 -7.31
C PRO A 129 -20.48 -9.94 -5.80
N GLU A 130 -20.56 -11.12 -5.17
CA GLU A 130 -20.65 -11.24 -3.71
C GLU A 130 -19.33 -10.87 -3.04
N ARG A 131 -18.20 -11.35 -3.59
CA ARG A 131 -16.87 -11.02 -3.08
C ARG A 131 -16.54 -9.53 -3.18
N CYS A 132 -16.97 -8.86 -4.26
CA CYS A 132 -16.88 -7.40 -4.41
C CYS A 132 -17.70 -6.67 -3.35
N ARG A 133 -18.95 -7.09 -3.08
CA ARG A 133 -19.77 -6.50 -2.01
C ARG A 133 -19.10 -6.64 -0.64
N TRP A 134 -18.54 -7.81 -0.36
CA TRP A 134 -17.76 -8.02 0.87
C TRP A 134 -16.57 -7.06 0.97
N ARG A 135 -15.78 -6.91 -0.11
CA ARG A 135 -14.64 -5.97 -0.16
C ARG A 135 -15.09 -4.55 0.11
N ASP A 136 -16.14 -4.09 -0.57
CA ASP A 136 -16.62 -2.72 -0.47
C ASP A 136 -17.15 -2.44 0.95
N GLN A 137 -17.83 -3.40 1.58
CA GLN A 137 -18.21 -3.29 2.99
C GLN A 137 -17.00 -3.14 3.91
N ARG A 138 -15.96 -3.96 3.73
CA ARG A 138 -14.71 -3.84 4.51
C ARG A 138 -14.02 -2.48 4.31
N LEU A 139 -14.00 -1.97 3.08
CA LEU A 139 -13.45 -0.66 2.77
C LEU A 139 -14.25 0.47 3.44
N MET A 140 -15.58 0.38 3.46
CA MET A 140 -16.43 1.34 4.18
C MET A 140 -16.18 1.29 5.69
N ASP A 141 -16.07 0.10 6.28
CA ASP A 141 -15.78 -0.08 7.70
C ASP A 141 -14.42 0.56 8.06
N LEU A 142 -13.38 0.30 7.25
CA LEU A 142 -12.05 0.88 7.42
C LEU A 142 -12.04 2.40 7.23
N ALA A 143 -12.78 2.93 6.24
CA ALA A 143 -12.87 4.37 6.01
C ALA A 143 -13.46 5.10 7.23
N LYS A 144 -14.52 4.55 7.84
CA LYS A 144 -15.10 5.09 9.08
C LYS A 144 -14.11 5.06 10.24
N LEU A 145 -13.39 3.95 10.40
CA LEU A 145 -12.38 3.82 11.44
C LEU A 145 -11.25 4.84 11.27
N LYS A 146 -10.77 5.04 10.04
CA LYS A 146 -9.74 6.06 9.75
C LYS A 146 -10.25 7.48 10.02
N GLN A 147 -11.51 7.78 9.75
CA GLN A 147 -12.10 9.08 10.10
C GLN A 147 -12.07 9.30 11.63
N GLN A 148 -12.33 8.26 12.43
CA GLN A 148 -12.25 8.33 13.89
C GLN A 148 -10.82 8.57 14.37
N TRP A 149 -9.83 7.85 13.82
CA TRP A 149 -8.42 8.07 14.14
C TRP A 149 -7.98 9.50 13.83
N ASN A 150 -8.28 10.00 12.64
CA ASN A 150 -7.91 11.35 12.24
C ASN A 150 -8.54 12.43 13.13
N ALA A 151 -9.77 12.19 13.61
CA ALA A 151 -10.42 13.11 14.56
C ALA A 151 -9.69 13.12 15.92
N HIS A 152 -9.33 11.94 16.43
CA HIS A 152 -8.60 11.81 17.68
C HIS A 152 -7.19 12.44 17.63
N ASP A 153 -6.45 12.21 16.53
CA ASP A 153 -5.11 12.79 16.34
C ASP A 153 -5.18 14.33 16.26
N ALA A 154 -6.23 14.87 15.64
CA ALA A 154 -6.44 16.32 15.56
C ALA A 154 -6.70 16.95 16.94
N GLU A 155 -7.40 16.25 17.84
CA GLU A 155 -7.65 16.68 19.22
C GLU A 155 -6.34 16.63 20.04
N ALA A 156 -5.60 15.52 19.98
CA ALA A 156 -4.33 15.36 20.69
C ALA A 156 -3.28 16.42 20.29
N HIS A 157 -3.19 16.76 19.01
CA HIS A 157 -2.29 17.81 18.53
C HIS A 157 -2.70 19.23 18.96
N GLN A 158 -3.98 19.48 19.24
CA GLN A 158 -4.43 20.78 19.78
C GLN A 158 -4.08 20.94 21.24
N ASP A 159 -4.09 19.86 22.01
CA ASP A 159 -3.75 19.90 23.44
C ASP A 159 -2.24 20.01 23.67
N MET A 160 -1.40 19.33 22.88
CA MET A 160 0.07 19.52 22.94
C MET A 160 0.49 20.96 22.61
N LYS A 161 -0.16 21.62 21.65
CA LYS A 161 0.15 23.03 21.31
C LYS A 161 -0.25 24.02 22.41
N LYS A 162 -1.29 23.71 23.20
CA LYS A 162 -1.67 24.54 24.35
C LYS A 162 -0.62 24.43 25.46
N ASP A 163 -0.11 23.22 25.71
CA ASP A 163 0.93 22.98 26.71
C ASP A 163 2.28 23.62 26.33
N GLU A 164 2.63 23.68 25.04
CA GLU A 164 3.86 24.35 24.56
C GLU A 164 3.79 25.89 24.56
N THR A 165 2.59 26.48 24.53
CA THR A 165 2.39 27.95 24.61
C THR A 165 2.11 28.45 26.04
N GLY A 166 2.12 27.54 27.01
CA GLY A 166 1.92 27.82 28.44
C GLY A 166 3.22 28.00 29.22
N GLN A 167 4.08 28.93 28.82
CA GLN A 167 5.10 29.59 29.66
C GLN A 167 5.50 30.94 29.07
#